data_AF-A0A1Y6CJY6-F1
#
_entry.id   AF-A0A1Y6CJY6-F1
#
_cell.length_a   1.000
_cell.length_b   1.000
_cell.length_c   1.000
_cell.angle_alpha   90.00
_cell.angle_beta   90.00
_cell.angle_gamma   90.00
#
_symmetry.space_group_name_H-M   'P 1'
#
loop_
_entity.id
_entity.type
_entity.pdbx_description
1 polymer ?
#
loop_
_entity_poly.entity_id
_entity_poly.type
_entity_poly.pdbx_seq_one_letter_code
_entity_poly.pdbx_strand_id
1 'polypeptide(L)'
;MFLASAKVTSKVASLLTERNLSKRLVYQANFQTRVEKLSNPRYSPLGQEMVVIQDENLAKENCGQEYIDQIVHGGKIYILVDFDFYDKEIQNRIETKIEFKVLGFKKTKTFTKLTREEKQNTRINIDAFQVGGDPSQLDAILQDAQSTNCSLDEIDKCHDIIDRLFDYATADGRFREQLDHSPLTYITAPYEERGFRDLIKSPNPILTGANKFAHEALLSKLVRQQGFQDRLEELIVRKDVPPDQLRDLRNVQEDVIQNVLVLKEAVKSCEINPNICLTVESNTNSQLILIQDSSVNVERNLYQDCINRVALGYEGAFSKIFAGTSHSSCLDLYRNAESVYSLSLKDLKLDDVNFLRYLPKIRSLDISDNQISNIYPLRYLSRLEELDMSRNGVSQVFALGELDRLKTLDLHHNNVTSLSAIYSLPLQYIKAYANLLNLDEVQSRFPTATKVFTYDEAVVEEADRLISLGKIARLQFERYWELRFAPVYYEDSNQVEWLPMLPAVELYD
;
A
#
# COMPACT_ATOMS: atom_id res chain seq x y z
N MET A 1 11.12 38.87 -14.45
CA MET A 1 10.39 39.23 -13.22
C MET A 1 8.92 38.99 -13.56
N PHE A 2 8.29 37.84 -13.31
CA PHE A 2 8.38 36.84 -12.25
C PHE A 2 8.67 35.44 -12.82
N LEU A 3 9.80 34.85 -12.43
CA LEU A 3 9.93 33.39 -12.44
C LEU A 3 9.25 32.94 -11.16
N ALA A 4 8.07 32.32 -11.27
CA ALA A 4 7.42 31.69 -10.13
C ALA A 4 8.39 30.63 -9.59
N SER A 5 8.86 30.84 -8.37
CA SER A 5 9.75 29.94 -7.65
C SER A 5 9.12 28.54 -7.59
N ALA A 6 9.72 27.59 -8.29
CA ALA A 6 9.44 26.16 -8.13
C ALA A 6 9.47 25.83 -6.63
N LYS A 7 8.35 25.32 -6.09
CA LYS A 7 8.24 24.96 -4.68
C LYS A 7 8.99 23.64 -4.50
N VAL A 8 10.27 23.72 -4.14
CA VAL A 8 11.08 22.54 -3.81
C VAL A 8 10.71 22.09 -2.40
N THR A 9 10.02 20.97 -2.29
CA THR A 9 9.91 20.23 -1.02
C THR A 9 10.87 19.04 -1.10
N SER A 10 12.10 19.24 -0.63
CA SER A 10 13.02 18.14 -0.35
C SER A 10 12.65 17.54 1.01
N LYS A 11 12.17 16.30 1.02
CA LYS A 11 12.02 15.54 2.26
C LYS A 11 13.30 14.71 2.38
N VAL A 12 14.26 15.25 3.11
CA VAL A 12 15.57 14.65 3.27
C VAL A 12 15.44 13.49 4.26
N ALA A 13 15.50 12.28 3.71
CA ALA A 13 15.56 11.00 4.41
C ALA A 13 14.29 10.60 5.20
N SER A 14 13.57 9.62 4.66
CA SER A 14 12.70 8.75 5.47
C SER A 14 13.29 7.34 5.46
N LEU A 15 13.58 6.79 6.64
CA LEU A 15 13.90 5.37 6.82
C LEU A 15 12.69 4.56 6.33
N LEU A 16 12.82 3.84 5.23
CA LEU A 16 11.67 3.20 4.59
C LEU A 16 11.55 1.70 4.93
N THR A 17 12.63 0.99 5.26
CA THR A 17 12.58 -0.42 5.68
C THR A 17 13.80 -0.86 6.49
N GLU A 18 13.59 -1.63 7.57
CA GLU A 18 14.58 -2.50 8.18
C GLU A 18 14.36 -3.94 7.67
N ARG A 19 15.32 -4.49 6.93
CA ARG A 19 15.38 -5.95 6.72
C ARG A 19 16.22 -6.54 7.88
N ASN A 20 16.08 -7.84 8.16
CA ASN A 20 16.72 -8.49 9.33
C ASN A 20 18.20 -8.13 9.56
N LEU A 21 18.95 -7.86 8.49
CA LEU A 21 20.36 -7.47 8.49
C LEU A 21 20.67 -6.30 7.54
N SER A 22 19.66 -5.51 7.14
CA SER A 22 19.90 -4.39 6.23
C SER A 22 19.14 -3.14 6.65
N LYS A 23 19.79 -1.98 6.55
CA LYS A 23 19.17 -0.67 6.74
C LYS A 23 19.18 0.13 5.45
N ARG A 24 18.00 0.51 4.96
CA ARG A 24 17.84 1.31 3.75
C ARG A 24 17.57 2.77 4.07
N LEU A 25 18.44 3.65 3.60
CA LEU A 25 18.21 5.09 3.57
C LEU A 25 17.70 5.49 2.19
N VAL A 26 16.60 6.26 2.16
CA VAL A 26 16.04 6.77 0.91
C VAL A 26 16.04 8.28 0.94
N TYR A 27 16.78 8.86 0.02
CA TYR A 27 16.74 10.28 -0.28
C TYR A 27 15.74 10.53 -1.40
N GLN A 28 14.83 11.48 -1.20
CA GLN A 28 13.86 11.88 -2.21
C GLN A 28 13.94 13.39 -2.43
N ALA A 29 14.16 13.80 -3.67
CA ALA A 29 13.98 15.18 -4.08
C ALA A 29 12.81 15.28 -5.06
N ASN A 30 11.85 16.15 -4.75
CA ASN A 30 10.70 16.43 -5.59
C ASN A 30 10.82 17.84 -6.18
N PHE A 31 10.65 17.93 -7.49
CA PHE A 31 10.67 19.17 -8.23
C PHE A 31 9.35 19.32 -8.96
N GLN A 32 8.64 20.40 -8.66
CA GLN A 32 7.50 20.85 -9.45
C GLN A 32 7.90 22.15 -10.14
N THR A 33 7.89 22.17 -11.47
CA THR A 33 8.36 23.32 -12.24
C THR A 33 7.22 24.25 -12.61
N ARG A 34 6.30 23.78 -13.45
CA ARG A 34 5.13 24.54 -13.90
C ARG A 34 3.89 23.67 -14.01
N VAL A 35 2.73 24.31 -13.91
CA VAL A 35 1.45 23.68 -14.20
C VAL A 35 0.94 24.27 -15.51
N GLU A 36 0.82 23.42 -16.52
CA GLU A 36 0.32 23.78 -17.84
C GLU A 36 -1.16 23.41 -17.93
N LYS A 37 -2.02 24.40 -18.12
CA LYS A 37 -3.46 24.19 -18.31
C LYS A 37 -3.75 23.97 -19.79
N LEU A 38 -4.37 22.86 -20.14
CA LEU A 38 -4.67 22.52 -21.53
C LEU A 38 -5.97 23.18 -21.98
N SER A 39 -5.93 23.87 -23.12
CA SER A 39 -7.09 24.52 -23.73
C SER A 39 -7.84 23.63 -24.74
N ASN A 40 -7.33 22.44 -25.05
CA ASN A 40 -7.93 21.52 -26.02
C ASN A 40 -7.74 20.06 -25.54
N PRO A 41 -8.81 19.28 -25.31
CA PRO A 41 -8.72 17.92 -24.81
C PRO A 41 -8.28 16.97 -25.92
N ARG A 42 -6.97 16.94 -26.20
CA ARG A 42 -6.35 16.03 -27.17
C ARG A 42 -5.54 14.92 -26.52
N TYR A 43 -5.58 14.80 -25.19
CA TYR A 43 -4.81 13.82 -24.46
C TYR A 43 -5.72 12.91 -23.63
N SER A 44 -5.51 11.60 -23.72
CA SER A 44 -6.18 10.62 -22.87
C SER A 44 -5.79 10.80 -21.40
N PRO A 45 -6.50 10.21 -20.41
CA PRO A 45 -6.10 10.27 -18.99
C PRO A 45 -4.67 9.78 -18.68
N LEU A 46 -4.02 9.08 -19.63
CA LEU A 46 -2.63 8.61 -19.54
C LEU A 46 -1.60 9.54 -20.21
N GLY A 47 -2.00 10.70 -20.72
CA GLY A 47 -1.07 11.67 -21.34
C GLY A 47 -0.71 11.38 -22.79
N GLN A 48 -1.43 10.49 -23.47
CA GLN A 48 -1.17 10.17 -24.87
C GLN A 48 -1.85 11.19 -25.79
N GLU A 49 -1.08 11.82 -26.68
CA GLU A 49 -1.64 12.70 -27.71
C GLU A 49 -2.48 11.84 -28.65
N MET A 50 -3.79 12.09 -28.68
CA MET A 50 -4.73 11.50 -29.62
C MET A 50 -4.37 12.05 -31.02
N VAL A 51 -3.42 11.38 -31.69
CA VAL A 51 -2.96 11.70 -33.03
C VAL A 51 -4.17 11.91 -33.93
N VAL A 52 -4.26 13.13 -34.48
CA VAL A 52 -5.25 13.63 -35.45
C VAL A 52 -6.13 12.53 -36.03
N ILE A 53 -7.17 12.16 -35.27
CA ILE A 53 -8.24 11.37 -35.83
C ILE A 53 -9.01 12.37 -36.71
N GLN A 54 -8.73 12.37 -38.01
CA GLN A 54 -9.43 13.22 -38.99
C GLN A 54 -10.94 12.91 -39.03
N ASP A 55 -11.34 11.78 -38.44
CA ASP A 55 -12.71 11.37 -38.23
C ASP A 55 -13.23 11.79 -36.85
N GLU A 56 -14.01 12.87 -36.80
CA GLU A 56 -14.68 13.33 -35.59
C GLU A 56 -15.52 12.26 -34.90
N ASN A 57 -16.06 11.28 -35.62
CA ASN A 57 -16.88 10.22 -35.02
C ASN A 57 -16.01 9.19 -34.30
N LEU A 58 -14.87 8.81 -34.87
CA LEU A 58 -13.92 7.90 -34.24
C LEU A 58 -13.22 8.56 -33.03
N ALA A 59 -13.03 9.88 -33.04
CA ALA A 59 -12.61 10.63 -31.85
C ALA A 59 -13.68 10.63 -30.75
N LYS A 60 -14.95 10.83 -31.12
CA LYS A 60 -16.09 10.78 -30.18
C LYS A 60 -16.36 9.38 -29.62
N GLU A 61 -16.06 8.32 -30.37
CA GLU A 61 -16.23 6.92 -29.94
C GLU A 61 -15.15 6.43 -28.97
N ASN A 62 -13.95 7.03 -29.00
CA ASN A 62 -12.78 6.59 -28.21
C ASN A 62 -12.41 7.54 -27.06
N CYS A 63 -13.04 8.70 -26.93
CA CYS A 63 -12.84 9.60 -25.79
C CYS A 63 -13.54 9.05 -24.53
N GLY A 64 -12.80 8.97 -23.41
CA GLY A 64 -13.31 8.54 -22.09
C GLY A 64 -14.23 9.57 -21.41
N GLN A 65 -14.42 9.48 -20.08
CA GLN A 65 -15.29 10.38 -19.30
C GLN A 65 -14.59 11.67 -18.83
N GLU A 66 -13.26 11.65 -18.83
CA GLU A 66 -12.41 12.75 -18.36
C GLU A 66 -11.31 13.05 -19.38
N TYR A 67 -10.79 14.26 -19.32
CA TYR A 67 -9.63 14.70 -20.10
C TYR A 67 -8.59 15.31 -19.18
N ILE A 68 -7.34 15.38 -19.65
CA ILE A 68 -6.29 16.08 -18.92
C ILE A 68 -6.59 17.59 -18.94
N ASP A 69 -6.99 18.13 -17.80
CA ASP A 69 -7.20 19.57 -17.60
C ASP A 69 -5.85 20.29 -17.44
N GLN A 70 -4.93 19.68 -16.70
CA GLN A 70 -3.62 20.27 -16.42
C GLN A 70 -2.52 19.21 -16.44
N ILE A 71 -1.39 19.57 -17.02
CA ILE A 71 -0.13 18.83 -16.90
C ILE A 71 0.72 19.52 -15.84
N VAL A 72 1.00 18.83 -14.75
CA VAL A 72 2.01 19.28 -13.80
C VAL A 72 3.34 18.78 -14.30
N HIS A 73 4.22 19.70 -14.66
CA HIS A 73 5.59 19.39 -15.08
C HIS A 73 6.52 19.34 -13.87
N GLY A 74 7.51 18.45 -13.94
CA GLY A 74 8.41 18.22 -12.83
C GLY A 74 9.10 16.88 -12.88
N GLY A 75 9.70 16.51 -11.76
CA GLY A 75 10.39 15.25 -11.62
C GLY A 75 10.66 14.90 -10.17
N LYS A 76 10.93 13.62 -9.94
CA LYS A 76 11.36 13.09 -8.65
C LYS A 76 12.64 12.33 -8.86
N ILE A 77 13.57 12.44 -7.94
CA ILE A 77 14.74 11.57 -7.91
C ILE A 77 14.85 10.94 -6.54
N TYR A 78 15.15 9.64 -6.57
CA TYR A 78 15.32 8.80 -5.42
C TYR A 78 16.74 8.26 -5.43
N ILE A 79 17.45 8.42 -4.31
CA ILE A 79 18.77 7.82 -4.10
C ILE A 79 18.61 6.86 -2.92
N LEU A 80 18.92 5.60 -3.17
CA LEU A 80 18.82 4.49 -2.22
C LEU A 80 20.23 4.13 -1.75
N VAL A 81 20.42 4.08 -0.44
CA VAL A 81 21.67 3.61 0.17
C VAL A 81 21.34 2.52 1.18
N ASP A 82 21.73 1.30 0.84
CA ASP A 82 21.53 0.11 1.65
C ASP A 82 22.80 -0.22 2.42
N PHE A 83 22.68 -0.35 3.73
CA PHE A 83 23.71 -0.89 4.61
C PHE A 83 23.36 -2.34 4.95
N ASP A 84 24.06 -3.28 4.33
CA ASP A 84 23.91 -4.72 4.55
C ASP A 84 24.95 -5.20 5.56
N PHE A 85 24.50 -5.63 6.73
CA PHE A 85 25.32 -6.15 7.81
C PHE A 85 25.48 -7.67 7.65
N TYR A 86 26.68 -8.18 7.96
CA TYR A 86 26.94 -9.63 7.90
C TYR A 86 26.09 -10.43 8.90
N ASP A 87 25.92 -9.89 10.12
CA ASP A 87 25.12 -10.49 11.18
C ASP A 87 24.52 -9.42 12.11
N LYS A 88 23.63 -9.87 13.02
CA LYS A 88 22.87 -9.00 13.89
C LYS A 88 23.72 -8.37 14.99
N GLU A 89 24.80 -9.03 15.40
CA GLU A 89 25.71 -8.47 16.40
C GLU A 89 26.46 -7.26 15.83
N ILE A 90 26.97 -7.39 14.61
CA ILE A 90 27.64 -6.30 13.88
C ILE A 90 26.67 -5.16 13.64
N GLN A 91 25.43 -5.46 13.21
CA GLN A 91 24.38 -4.45 13.08
C GLN A 91 24.15 -3.68 14.38
N ASN A 92 23.88 -4.38 15.49
CA ASN A 92 23.62 -3.75 16.79
C ASN A 92 24.82 -2.92 17.27
N ARG A 93 26.05 -3.46 17.14
CA ARG A 93 27.27 -2.75 17.53
C ARG A 93 27.48 -1.47 16.71
N ILE A 94 27.14 -1.48 15.42
CA ILE A 94 27.25 -0.29 14.57
C ILE A 94 26.13 0.72 14.88
N GLU A 95 24.90 0.27 15.07
CA GLU A 95 23.74 1.13 15.36
C GLU A 95 23.86 1.86 16.70
N THR A 96 24.52 1.25 17.69
CA THR A 96 24.82 1.95 18.96
C THR A 96 25.92 3.01 18.83
N LYS A 97 26.75 2.94 17.79
CA LYS A 97 27.91 3.83 17.59
C LYS A 97 27.63 4.92 16.55
N ILE A 98 26.66 4.70 15.67
CA ILE A 98 26.37 5.53 14.51
C ILE A 98 24.90 5.85 14.45
N GLU A 99 24.63 7.14 14.34
CA GLU A 99 23.31 7.62 13.98
C GLU A 99 23.24 7.73 12.45
N PHE A 100 22.32 6.96 11.85
CA PHE A 100 22.09 6.96 10.40
C PHE A 100 21.27 8.20 9.99
N LYS A 101 21.85 9.39 10.18
CA LYS A 101 21.33 10.68 9.74
C LYS A 101 22.27 11.20 8.66
N VAL A 102 21.77 11.42 7.45
CA VAL A 102 22.63 11.76 6.31
C VAL A 102 22.94 13.25 6.32
N LEU A 103 24.24 13.59 6.41
CA LEU A 103 24.83 14.62 5.53
C LEU A 103 26.37 14.54 5.53
N GLY A 104 26.93 14.40 4.33
CA GLY A 104 28.33 14.69 4.02
C GLY A 104 29.31 13.55 4.28
N PHE A 105 29.31 12.51 3.44
CA PHE A 105 30.43 11.54 3.40
C PHE A 105 31.79 12.27 3.29
N LYS A 106 31.84 13.45 2.63
CA LYS A 106 32.99 14.38 2.56
C LYS A 106 33.63 14.77 3.90
N LYS A 107 32.95 14.60 5.04
CA LYS A 107 33.50 14.93 6.38
C LYS A 107 33.10 13.95 7.49
N THR A 108 32.74 12.71 7.17
CA THR A 108 32.23 11.78 8.19
C THR A 108 33.35 11.13 8.99
N LYS A 109 33.75 11.80 10.09
CA LYS A 109 34.31 11.13 11.28
C LYS A 109 33.33 10.12 11.92
N THR A 110 32.15 9.94 11.33
CA THR A 110 31.08 9.06 11.81
C THR A 110 31.51 7.60 11.87
N PHE A 111 32.24 7.12 10.86
CA PHE A 111 32.70 5.72 10.80
C PHE A 111 34.06 5.49 11.46
N THR A 112 34.75 6.53 11.96
CA THR A 112 36.05 6.35 12.62
C THR A 112 35.94 5.65 13.98
N LYS A 113 34.73 5.60 14.56
CA LYS A 113 34.43 4.90 15.81
C LYS A 113 34.23 3.39 15.64
N LEU A 114 34.14 2.89 14.40
CA LEU A 114 33.95 1.47 14.11
C LEU A 114 35.27 0.72 14.04
N THR A 115 35.25 -0.54 14.47
CA THR A 115 36.39 -1.45 14.33
C THR A 115 36.59 -1.84 12.86
N ARG A 116 37.79 -2.32 12.52
CA ARG A 116 38.07 -2.82 11.16
C ARG A 116 37.16 -4.00 10.78
N GLU A 117 36.86 -4.87 11.74
CA GLU A 117 35.94 -6.00 11.56
C GLU A 117 34.52 -5.52 11.23
N GLU A 118 33.98 -4.57 12.00
CA GLU A 118 32.65 -3.98 11.76
C GLU A 118 32.55 -3.34 10.36
N LYS A 119 33.64 -2.70 9.93
CA LYS A 119 33.73 -2.06 8.62
C LYS A 119 33.80 -3.06 7.45
N GLN A 120 34.54 -4.15 7.61
CA GLN A 120 34.70 -5.17 6.55
C GLN A 120 33.44 -6.01 6.37
N ASN A 121 32.69 -6.22 7.45
CA ASN A 121 31.48 -7.02 7.50
C ASN A 121 30.19 -6.20 7.32
N THR A 122 30.31 -4.98 6.80
CA THR A 122 29.16 -4.17 6.40
C THR A 122 29.34 -3.71 4.97
N ARG A 123 28.43 -4.14 4.10
CA ARG A 123 28.36 -3.76 2.69
C ARG A 123 27.44 -2.56 2.51
N ILE A 124 27.77 -1.71 1.56
CA ILE A 124 26.97 -0.58 1.13
C ILE A 124 26.61 -0.81 -0.33
N ASN A 125 25.32 -0.79 -0.63
CA ASN A 125 24.81 -0.80 -2.00
C ASN A 125 24.10 0.53 -2.28
N ILE A 126 24.41 1.14 -3.41
CA ILE A 126 23.87 2.42 -3.83
C ILE A 126 23.13 2.24 -5.12
N ASP A 127 21.91 2.75 -5.15
CA ASP A 127 21.07 2.75 -6.33
C ASP A 127 20.35 4.09 -6.43
N ALA A 128 19.89 4.44 -7.63
CA ALA A 128 19.13 5.64 -7.84
C ALA A 128 18.15 5.47 -9.00
N PHE A 129 16.99 6.09 -8.87
CA PHE A 129 16.01 6.13 -9.95
C PHE A 129 15.33 7.49 -9.98
N GLN A 130 14.87 7.86 -11.16
CA GLN A 130 14.18 9.12 -11.39
C GLN A 130 12.82 8.92 -12.05
N VAL A 131 11.95 9.89 -11.85
CA VAL A 131 10.67 10.06 -12.51
C VAL A 131 10.72 11.44 -13.17
N GLY A 132 10.56 11.51 -14.49
CA GLY A 132 10.87 12.71 -15.27
C GLY A 132 12.37 12.86 -15.54
N GLY A 133 12.75 13.83 -16.38
CA GLY A 133 14.12 14.00 -16.87
C GLY A 133 14.57 12.89 -17.82
N ASP A 134 15.82 12.94 -18.27
CA ASP A 134 16.46 11.96 -19.16
C ASP A 134 17.14 10.85 -18.34
N PRO A 135 16.60 9.60 -18.33
CA PRO A 135 17.16 8.50 -17.56
C PRO A 135 18.57 8.12 -17.99
N SER A 136 18.96 8.36 -19.25
CA SER A 136 20.28 7.99 -19.75
C SER A 136 21.41 8.74 -19.06
N GLN A 137 21.13 9.93 -18.52
CA GLN A 137 22.11 10.72 -17.77
C GLN A 137 22.33 10.17 -16.35
N LEU A 138 21.28 9.66 -15.71
CA LEU A 138 21.39 8.95 -14.44
C LEU A 138 22.09 7.60 -14.62
N ASP A 139 21.72 6.86 -15.67
CA ASP A 139 22.37 5.59 -16.02
C ASP A 139 23.86 5.78 -16.30
N ALA A 140 24.25 6.86 -16.99
CA ALA A 140 25.65 7.19 -17.22
C ALA A 140 26.41 7.46 -15.91
N ILE A 141 25.77 8.09 -14.92
CA ILE A 141 26.37 8.31 -13.59
C ILE A 141 26.55 6.97 -12.86
N LEU A 142 25.58 6.07 -12.93
CA LEU A 142 25.65 4.75 -12.30
C LEU A 142 26.65 3.80 -13.00
N GLN A 143 26.83 3.92 -14.31
CA GLN A 143 27.75 3.10 -15.11
C GLN A 143 29.21 3.59 -15.08
N ASP A 144 29.43 4.92 -15.03
CA ASP A 144 30.76 5.53 -14.93
C ASP A 144 31.32 5.49 -13.48
N ALA A 145 30.48 5.07 -12.52
CA ALA A 145 30.87 4.89 -11.13
C ALA A 145 31.95 3.82 -11.00
N GLN A 146 33.02 4.12 -10.23
CA GLN A 146 34.03 3.12 -9.90
C GLN A 146 33.46 1.90 -9.16
N SER A 147 32.47 2.12 -8.29
CA SER A 147 31.66 1.06 -7.68
C SER A 147 30.37 1.60 -7.07
N THR A 148 29.24 0.96 -7.36
CA THR A 148 27.95 1.15 -6.67
C THR A 148 27.82 0.24 -5.43
N ASN A 149 28.79 -0.66 -5.22
CA ASN A 149 28.89 -1.54 -4.06
C ASN A 149 30.26 -1.40 -3.38
N CYS A 150 30.30 -1.08 -2.09
CA CYS A 150 31.55 -1.08 -1.33
C CYS A 150 31.35 -1.68 0.06
N SER A 151 32.41 -1.80 0.84
CA SER A 151 32.30 -2.02 2.28
C SER A 151 32.52 -0.71 3.03
N LEU A 152 32.11 -0.66 4.31
CA LEU A 152 32.45 0.46 5.18
C LEU A 152 33.98 0.63 5.38
N ASP A 153 34.78 -0.42 5.12
CA ASP A 153 36.25 -0.36 5.19
C ASP A 153 36.85 0.37 3.97
N GLU A 154 36.13 0.36 2.86
CA GLU A 154 36.53 0.98 1.59
C GLU A 154 35.54 2.07 1.17
N ILE A 155 34.98 2.79 2.15
CA ILE A 155 33.89 3.75 1.95
C ILE A 155 34.23 4.86 0.95
N ASP A 156 35.51 5.21 0.83
CA ASP A 156 36.00 6.19 -0.15
C ASP A 156 35.69 5.76 -1.60
N LYS A 157 35.54 4.45 -1.88
CA LYS A 157 35.13 3.94 -3.20
C LYS A 157 33.68 4.28 -3.55
N CYS A 158 32.78 4.34 -2.55
CA CYS A 158 31.37 4.71 -2.73
C CYS A 158 31.13 6.23 -2.71
N HIS A 159 32.14 6.99 -2.27
CA HIS A 159 31.99 8.42 -2.05
C HIS A 159 31.71 9.19 -3.35
N ASP A 160 32.46 8.85 -4.40
CA ASP A 160 32.39 9.49 -5.71
C ASP A 160 30.98 9.36 -6.33
N ILE A 161 30.38 8.17 -6.27
CA ILE A 161 29.05 7.95 -6.84
C ILE A 161 27.95 8.67 -6.06
N ILE A 162 28.03 8.70 -4.73
CA ILE A 162 27.06 9.43 -3.91
C ILE A 162 27.12 10.93 -4.23
N ASP A 163 28.32 11.51 -4.27
CA ASP A 163 28.49 12.93 -4.59
C ASP A 163 27.95 13.26 -5.98
N ARG A 164 28.24 12.43 -7.00
CA ARG A 164 27.72 12.61 -8.36
C ARG A 164 26.19 12.52 -8.42
N LEU A 165 25.58 11.60 -7.69
CA LEU A 165 24.12 11.47 -7.61
C LEU A 165 23.47 12.66 -6.90
N PHE A 166 24.08 13.16 -5.82
CA PHE A 166 23.60 14.37 -5.14
C PHE A 166 23.80 15.63 -5.99
N ASP A 167 24.94 15.78 -6.66
CA ASP A 167 25.18 16.88 -7.58
C ASP A 167 24.17 16.85 -8.74
N TYR A 168 23.89 15.66 -9.29
CA TYR A 168 22.83 15.49 -10.30
C TYR A 168 21.44 15.89 -9.78
N ALA A 169 21.13 15.52 -8.53
CA ALA A 169 19.85 15.80 -7.89
C ALA A 169 19.70 17.26 -7.40
N THR A 170 20.79 17.96 -7.07
CA THR A 170 20.74 19.25 -6.33
C THR A 170 21.45 20.41 -6.99
N ALA A 171 22.42 20.17 -7.87
CA ALA A 171 23.03 21.26 -8.62
C ALA A 171 21.98 21.84 -9.59
N ASP A 172 21.93 23.16 -9.68
CA ASP A 172 20.94 23.90 -10.48
C ASP A 172 20.97 23.59 -12.00
N GLY A 173 21.77 22.64 -12.49
CA GLY A 173 22.10 22.50 -13.90
C GLY A 173 22.08 21.10 -14.54
N ARG A 174 21.47 20.06 -13.93
CA ARG A 174 21.31 18.77 -14.64
C ARG A 174 19.89 18.23 -14.58
N PHE A 175 19.49 17.56 -13.50
CA PHE A 175 18.15 16.95 -13.44
C PHE A 175 17.06 18.01 -13.60
N ARG A 176 17.17 19.14 -12.89
CA ARG A 176 16.16 20.22 -12.86
C ARG A 176 15.86 20.87 -14.21
N GLU A 177 16.88 21.08 -15.06
CA GLU A 177 16.72 21.69 -16.38
C GLU A 177 15.93 20.80 -17.36
N GLN A 178 15.84 19.49 -17.06
CA GLN A 178 15.14 18.51 -17.90
C GLN A 178 13.64 18.43 -17.60
N LEU A 179 13.17 19.12 -16.54
CA LEU A 179 11.85 18.90 -15.97
C LEU A 179 10.76 19.79 -16.54
N ASP A 180 11.11 20.86 -17.27
CA ASP A 180 10.14 21.78 -17.86
C ASP A 180 9.33 21.15 -19.01
N HIS A 181 9.83 20.06 -19.58
CA HIS A 181 9.18 19.28 -20.63
C HIS A 181 8.78 17.87 -20.17
N SER A 182 8.95 17.55 -18.88
CA SER A 182 8.66 16.23 -18.33
C SER A 182 7.34 16.27 -17.55
N PRO A 183 6.27 15.60 -18.03
CA PRO A 183 5.03 15.52 -17.29
C PRO A 183 5.25 14.66 -16.03
N LEU A 184 5.08 15.28 -14.85
CA LEU A 184 5.17 14.62 -13.55
C LEU A 184 3.84 13.96 -13.18
N THR A 185 2.73 14.64 -13.43
CA THR A 185 1.39 14.12 -13.20
C THR A 185 0.37 14.85 -14.06
N TYR A 186 -0.74 14.17 -14.32
CA TYR A 186 -1.86 14.69 -15.08
C TYR A 186 -3.04 14.91 -14.15
N ILE A 187 -3.59 16.11 -14.14
CA ILE A 187 -4.85 16.42 -13.46
C ILE A 187 -5.95 16.25 -14.49
N THR A 188 -6.85 15.31 -14.26
CA THR A 188 -8.01 15.10 -15.11
C THR A 188 -9.20 15.91 -14.63
N ALA A 189 -10.11 16.24 -15.54
CA ALA A 189 -11.42 16.80 -15.23
C ALA A 189 -12.49 16.12 -16.09
N PRO A 190 -13.71 15.91 -15.55
CA PRO A 190 -14.84 15.44 -16.33
C PRO A 190 -15.18 16.38 -17.49
N TYR A 191 -15.53 15.80 -18.65
CA TYR A 191 -15.95 16.59 -19.82
C TYR A 191 -17.19 17.45 -19.53
N GLU A 192 -18.10 16.98 -18.68
CA GLU A 192 -19.34 17.68 -18.31
C GLU A 192 -19.09 18.99 -17.56
N GLU A 193 -18.15 18.96 -16.60
CA GLU A 193 -17.82 20.10 -15.75
C GLU A 193 -17.17 21.25 -16.54
N ARG A 194 -16.65 20.96 -17.73
CA ARG A 194 -15.91 21.91 -18.57
C ARG A 194 -16.64 22.22 -19.88
N GLY A 195 -17.91 21.79 -20.00
CA GLY A 195 -18.80 22.17 -21.08
C GLY A 195 -18.66 21.35 -22.37
N PHE A 196 -17.88 20.28 -22.37
CA PHE A 196 -17.62 19.44 -23.54
C PHE A 196 -18.63 18.28 -23.68
N ARG A 197 -19.93 18.59 -23.60
CA ARG A 197 -21.01 17.58 -23.60
C ARG A 197 -21.12 16.81 -24.91
N ASP A 198 -20.68 17.40 -26.02
CA ASP A 198 -20.75 16.79 -27.36
C ASP A 198 -19.77 15.63 -27.59
N LEU A 199 -18.78 15.48 -26.70
CA LEU A 199 -17.82 14.38 -26.67
C LEU A 199 -18.34 13.17 -25.86
N ILE A 200 -19.47 13.34 -25.16
CA ILE A 200 -20.13 12.29 -24.37
C ILE A 200 -21.30 11.77 -25.21
N LYS A 201 -21.09 10.71 -26.02
CA LYS A 201 -22.17 10.08 -26.81
C LYS A 201 -22.34 8.61 -26.52
N SER A 202 -23.60 8.18 -26.50
CA SER A 202 -24.00 6.77 -26.50
C SER A 202 -24.34 6.33 -27.93
N PRO A 203 -23.94 5.12 -28.38
CA PRO A 203 -23.26 4.09 -27.60
C PRO A 203 -21.74 4.19 -27.73
N ASN A 204 -21.05 4.67 -26.68
CA ASN A 204 -19.60 4.54 -26.55
C ASN A 204 -19.31 3.17 -25.92
N PRO A 205 -18.58 2.28 -26.62
CA PRO A 205 -18.31 0.92 -26.14
C PRO A 205 -17.51 0.83 -24.84
N ILE A 206 -16.67 1.83 -24.54
CA ILE A 206 -15.94 2.00 -23.26
C ILE A 206 -16.93 2.27 -22.12
N LEU A 207 -18.08 2.90 -22.41
CA LEU A 207 -19.17 3.17 -21.45
C LEU A 207 -20.10 1.98 -21.21
N THR A 208 -19.86 0.81 -21.81
CA THR A 208 -20.61 -0.37 -21.37
C THR A 208 -20.07 -0.81 -20.02
N GLY A 209 -20.90 -0.71 -18.97
CA GLY A 209 -20.51 -1.08 -17.60
C GLY A 209 -19.90 -2.48 -17.50
N ALA A 210 -20.28 -3.38 -18.40
CA ALA A 210 -19.76 -4.73 -18.49
C ALA A 210 -18.27 -4.79 -18.93
N ASN A 211 -17.82 -4.00 -19.91
CA ASN A 211 -16.40 -4.00 -20.31
C ASN A 211 -15.50 -3.33 -19.25
N LYS A 212 -15.99 -2.27 -18.59
CA LYS A 212 -15.30 -1.63 -17.46
C LYS A 212 -15.13 -2.62 -16.30
N PHE A 213 -16.18 -3.37 -15.98
CA PHE A 213 -16.15 -4.40 -14.94
C PHE A 213 -15.18 -5.53 -15.28
N ALA A 214 -15.19 -6.00 -16.53
CA ALA A 214 -14.26 -7.03 -17.00
C ALA A 214 -12.79 -6.59 -16.85
N HIS A 215 -12.48 -5.33 -17.18
CA HIS A 215 -11.13 -4.78 -17.04
C HIS A 215 -10.67 -4.76 -15.58
N GLU A 216 -11.51 -4.27 -14.69
CA GLU A 216 -11.21 -4.20 -13.25
C GLU A 216 -11.11 -5.58 -12.61
N ALA A 217 -11.93 -6.54 -13.05
CA ALA A 217 -11.84 -7.92 -12.63
C ALA A 217 -10.49 -8.56 -13.02
N LEU A 218 -9.99 -8.29 -14.24
CA LEU A 218 -8.68 -8.74 -14.69
C LEU A 218 -7.54 -8.10 -13.90
N LEU A 219 -7.58 -6.79 -13.69
CA LEU A 219 -6.60 -6.05 -12.88
C LEU A 219 -6.57 -6.57 -11.43
N SER A 220 -7.74 -6.76 -10.83
CA SER A 220 -7.84 -7.29 -9.47
C SER A 220 -7.23 -8.69 -9.36
N LYS A 221 -7.49 -9.59 -10.33
CA LYS A 221 -6.87 -10.93 -10.40
C LYS A 221 -5.35 -10.84 -10.57
N LEU A 222 -4.86 -9.93 -11.43
CA LEU A 222 -3.43 -9.73 -11.64
C LEU A 222 -2.73 -9.32 -10.33
N VAL A 223 -3.28 -8.30 -9.65
CA VAL A 223 -2.75 -7.82 -8.38
C VAL A 223 -2.73 -8.94 -7.33
N ARG A 224 -3.78 -9.77 -7.27
CA ARG A 224 -3.81 -10.97 -6.38
C ARG A 224 -2.66 -11.92 -6.68
N GLN A 225 -2.46 -12.29 -7.94
CA GLN A 225 -1.41 -13.23 -8.33
C GLN A 225 0.00 -12.66 -8.10
N GLN A 226 0.20 -11.36 -8.28
CA GLN A 226 1.46 -10.70 -7.95
C GLN A 226 1.74 -10.70 -6.44
N GLY A 227 0.74 -10.40 -5.60
CA GLY A 227 0.87 -10.51 -4.15
C GLY A 227 1.23 -11.92 -3.68
N PHE A 228 0.68 -12.92 -4.37
CA PHE A 228 0.95 -14.33 -4.09
C PHE A 228 2.36 -14.75 -4.54
N GLN A 229 2.85 -14.19 -5.64
CA GLN A 229 4.23 -14.38 -6.09
C GLN A 229 5.22 -13.83 -5.05
N ASP A 230 5.02 -12.59 -4.58
CA ASP A 230 5.85 -11.97 -3.55
C ASP A 230 5.86 -12.80 -2.26
N ARG A 231 4.71 -13.43 -1.94
CA ARG A 231 4.58 -14.35 -0.81
C ARG A 231 5.46 -15.58 -0.96
N LEU A 232 5.46 -16.20 -2.12
CA LEU A 232 6.25 -17.40 -2.38
C LEU A 232 7.75 -17.10 -2.37
N GLU A 233 8.16 -15.96 -2.94
CA GLU A 233 9.55 -15.54 -2.93
C GLU A 233 10.09 -15.39 -1.51
N GLU A 234 9.33 -14.76 -0.61
CA GLU A 234 9.67 -14.67 0.81
C GLU A 234 9.76 -16.03 1.51
N LEU A 235 8.90 -16.99 1.13
CA LEU A 235 8.89 -18.32 1.74
C LEU A 235 10.05 -19.19 1.23
N ILE A 236 10.41 -19.10 -0.05
CA ILE A 236 11.46 -19.95 -0.67
C ILE A 236 12.86 -19.57 -0.17
N VAL A 237 13.11 -18.31 0.18
CA VAL A 237 14.44 -17.86 0.67
C VAL A 237 14.68 -18.17 2.15
N ARG A 238 13.68 -18.70 2.86
CA ARG A 238 13.75 -18.95 4.30
C ARG A 238 14.50 -20.26 4.60
N LYS A 239 15.43 -20.18 5.55
CA LYS A 239 16.26 -21.31 5.99
C LYS A 239 15.50 -22.33 6.85
N ASP A 240 14.35 -21.95 7.41
CA ASP A 240 13.54 -22.76 8.31
C ASP A 240 12.40 -23.52 7.60
N VAL A 241 12.38 -23.53 6.26
CA VAL A 241 11.42 -24.29 5.46
C VAL A 241 11.95 -25.70 5.19
N PRO A 242 11.21 -26.77 5.53
CA PRO A 242 11.59 -28.14 5.20
C PRO A 242 11.80 -28.34 3.69
N PRO A 243 12.79 -29.15 3.25
CA PRO A 243 13.08 -29.36 1.83
C PRO A 243 11.88 -29.83 0.99
N ASP A 244 11.00 -30.67 1.56
CA ASP A 244 9.82 -31.17 0.87
C ASP A 244 8.79 -30.04 0.63
N GLN A 245 8.57 -29.18 1.63
CA GLN A 245 7.74 -27.98 1.46
C GLN A 245 8.37 -26.97 0.50
N LEU A 246 9.71 -26.84 0.49
CA LEU A 246 10.41 -25.97 -0.45
C LEU A 246 10.17 -26.38 -1.91
N ARG A 247 10.08 -27.69 -2.17
CA ARG A 247 9.76 -28.23 -3.49
C ARG A 247 8.33 -27.88 -3.89
N ASP A 248 7.38 -28.07 -2.98
CA ASP A 248 5.97 -27.74 -3.22
C ASP A 248 5.78 -26.23 -3.48
N LEU A 249 6.43 -25.38 -2.68
CA LEU A 249 6.40 -23.92 -2.87
C LEU A 249 6.98 -23.49 -4.22
N ARG A 250 8.04 -24.14 -4.71
CA ARG A 250 8.61 -23.87 -6.04
C ARG A 250 7.67 -24.28 -7.17
N ASN A 251 6.98 -25.42 -7.04
CA ASN A 251 5.97 -25.83 -8.03
C ASN A 251 4.83 -24.81 -8.08
N VAL A 252 4.35 -24.37 -6.92
CA VAL A 252 3.30 -23.33 -6.85
C VAL A 252 3.80 -21.99 -7.40
N GLN A 253 5.09 -21.65 -7.20
CA GLN A 253 5.68 -20.43 -7.78
C GLN A 253 5.63 -20.44 -9.30
N GLU A 254 5.87 -21.58 -9.95
CA GLU A 254 5.76 -21.71 -11.40
C GLU A 254 4.31 -21.46 -11.87
N ASP A 255 3.32 -22.05 -11.21
CA ASP A 255 1.90 -21.88 -11.53
C ASP A 255 1.46 -20.40 -11.40
N VAL A 256 1.93 -19.72 -10.36
CA VAL A 256 1.62 -18.30 -10.10
C VAL A 256 2.24 -17.41 -11.17
N ILE A 257 3.50 -17.66 -11.53
CA ILE A 257 4.17 -16.92 -12.61
C ILE A 257 3.39 -17.07 -13.91
N GLN A 258 2.89 -18.27 -14.23
CA GLN A 258 2.05 -18.47 -15.41
C GLN A 258 0.75 -17.67 -15.33
N ASN A 259 0.04 -17.70 -14.19
CA ASN A 259 -1.17 -16.91 -13.99
C ASN A 259 -0.91 -15.39 -14.17
N VAL A 260 0.19 -14.87 -13.60
CA VAL A 260 0.58 -13.46 -13.73
C VAL A 260 0.80 -13.09 -15.21
N LEU A 261 1.48 -13.95 -15.98
CA LEU A 261 1.75 -13.70 -17.40
C LEU A 261 0.45 -13.65 -18.22
N VAL A 262 -0.44 -14.63 -18.02
CA VAL A 262 -1.75 -14.68 -18.71
C VAL A 262 -2.57 -13.43 -18.37
N LEU A 263 -2.61 -13.03 -17.10
CA LEU A 263 -3.37 -11.87 -16.65
C LEU A 263 -2.81 -10.55 -17.17
N LYS A 264 -1.48 -10.39 -17.21
CA LYS A 264 -0.84 -9.19 -17.80
C LYS A 264 -1.22 -9.01 -19.26
N GLU A 265 -1.18 -10.09 -20.05
CA GLU A 265 -1.54 -10.02 -21.46
C GLU A 265 -3.04 -9.76 -21.67
N ALA A 266 -3.89 -10.30 -20.79
CA ALA A 266 -5.33 -10.06 -20.80
C ALA A 266 -5.70 -8.60 -20.50
N VAL A 267 -5.11 -8.02 -19.44
CA VAL A 267 -5.28 -6.60 -19.10
C VAL A 267 -4.84 -5.74 -20.28
N LYS A 268 -3.64 -5.97 -20.81
CA LYS A 268 -3.10 -5.24 -21.95
C LYS A 268 -4.00 -5.34 -23.20
N SER A 269 -4.55 -6.52 -23.49
CA SER A 269 -5.46 -6.73 -24.61
C SER A 269 -6.77 -5.96 -24.46
N CYS A 270 -7.29 -5.89 -23.23
CA CYS A 270 -8.46 -5.09 -22.89
C CYS A 270 -8.16 -3.57 -22.98
N GLU A 271 -6.99 -3.12 -22.57
CA GLU A 271 -6.57 -1.72 -22.70
C GLU A 271 -6.42 -1.29 -24.16
N ILE A 272 -5.89 -2.18 -25.02
CA ILE A 272 -5.75 -1.92 -26.47
C ILE A 272 -7.10 -1.92 -27.17
N ASN A 273 -8.02 -2.81 -26.78
CA ASN A 273 -9.35 -2.91 -27.36
C ASN A 273 -10.41 -3.17 -26.27
N PRO A 274 -11.02 -2.12 -25.71
CA PRO A 274 -12.02 -2.25 -24.67
C PRO A 274 -13.25 -3.10 -25.06
N ASN A 275 -13.54 -3.22 -26.35
CA ASN A 275 -14.73 -3.93 -26.85
C ASN A 275 -14.66 -5.44 -26.67
N ILE A 276 -13.45 -5.99 -26.58
CA ILE A 276 -13.24 -7.42 -26.37
C ILE A 276 -13.06 -7.77 -24.91
N CYS A 277 -13.10 -6.79 -24.00
CA CYS A 277 -12.68 -6.99 -22.61
C CYS A 277 -13.48 -8.07 -21.89
N LEU A 278 -14.81 -8.11 -22.07
CA LEU A 278 -15.66 -9.19 -21.54
C LEU A 278 -15.26 -10.58 -22.05
N THR A 279 -14.99 -10.70 -23.35
CA THR A 279 -14.58 -11.97 -23.96
C THR A 279 -13.20 -12.37 -23.49
N VAL A 280 -12.27 -11.42 -23.38
CA VAL A 280 -10.92 -11.62 -22.85
C VAL A 280 -11.00 -12.10 -21.40
N GLU A 281 -11.79 -11.43 -20.56
CA GLU A 281 -11.94 -11.80 -19.15
C GLU A 281 -12.51 -13.21 -18.98
N SER A 282 -13.54 -13.57 -19.74
CA SER A 282 -14.09 -14.93 -19.74
C SER A 282 -13.08 -15.99 -20.19
N ASN A 283 -12.28 -15.72 -21.22
CA ASN A 283 -11.27 -16.66 -21.71
C ASN A 283 -10.09 -16.79 -20.75
N THR A 284 -9.67 -15.70 -20.14
CA THR A 284 -8.60 -15.71 -19.14
C THR A 284 -9.02 -16.54 -17.93
N ASN A 285 -10.27 -16.44 -17.47
CA ASN A 285 -10.76 -17.19 -16.32
C ASN A 285 -10.67 -18.72 -16.51
N SER A 286 -10.81 -19.24 -17.72
CA SER A 286 -10.68 -20.67 -18.00
C SER A 286 -9.24 -21.15 -18.17
N GLN A 287 -8.29 -20.22 -18.35
CA GLN A 287 -6.86 -20.50 -18.50
C GLN A 287 -6.08 -20.42 -17.18
N LEU A 288 -6.64 -19.80 -16.14
CA LEU A 288 -5.98 -19.67 -14.85
C LEU A 288 -5.82 -21.03 -14.15
N ILE A 289 -4.61 -21.28 -13.68
CA ILE A 289 -4.27 -22.44 -12.86
C ILE A 289 -4.80 -22.18 -11.44
N LEU A 290 -5.52 -23.16 -10.91
CA LEU A 290 -6.13 -23.08 -9.59
C LEU A 290 -5.10 -23.46 -8.52
N ILE A 291 -4.73 -22.48 -7.69
CA ILE A 291 -3.74 -22.66 -6.62
C ILE A 291 -4.47 -22.92 -5.30
N GLN A 292 -4.04 -23.94 -4.56
CA GLN A 292 -4.60 -24.24 -3.24
C GLN A 292 -3.85 -23.47 -2.14
N ASP A 293 -4.58 -22.67 -1.35
CA ASP A 293 -4.02 -21.87 -0.25
C ASP A 293 -3.22 -22.69 0.78
N SER A 294 -3.59 -23.95 0.97
CA SER A 294 -2.88 -24.86 1.89
C SER A 294 -1.44 -25.12 1.46
N SER A 295 -1.14 -25.03 0.16
CA SER A 295 0.18 -25.30 -0.40
C SER A 295 1.21 -24.21 -0.12
N VAL A 296 0.79 -23.05 0.41
CA VAL A 296 1.66 -21.88 0.70
C VAL A 296 1.70 -21.50 2.18
N ASN A 297 1.25 -22.39 3.06
CA ASN A 297 1.32 -22.20 4.50
C ASN A 297 2.60 -22.83 5.05
N VAL A 298 3.57 -21.97 5.41
CA VAL A 298 4.78 -22.37 6.13
C VAL A 298 4.60 -22.03 7.60
N GLU A 299 4.48 -23.06 8.44
CA GLU A 299 4.48 -22.90 9.89
C GLU A 299 5.83 -22.34 10.37
N ARG A 300 5.81 -21.19 11.06
CA ARG A 300 6.98 -20.62 11.72
C ARG A 300 6.96 -20.97 13.20
N ASN A 301 8.15 -20.87 13.82
CA ASN A 301 8.32 -20.99 15.25
C ASN A 301 7.73 -19.77 16.02
N LEU A 302 6.41 -19.77 16.19
CA LEU A 302 5.62 -18.78 16.95
C LEU A 302 6.18 -18.51 18.36
N TYR A 303 6.83 -19.51 18.97
CA TYR A 303 7.50 -19.40 20.27
C TYR A 303 8.60 -18.34 20.27
N GLN A 304 9.48 -18.34 19.26
CA GLN A 304 10.65 -17.45 19.24
C GLN A 304 10.25 -16.00 18.97
N ASP A 305 9.25 -15.77 18.12
CA ASP A 305 8.76 -14.41 17.83
C ASP A 305 7.96 -13.85 19.02
N CYS A 306 7.19 -14.70 19.70
CA CYS A 306 6.54 -14.34 20.96
C CYS A 306 7.55 -13.88 22.01
N ILE A 307 8.64 -14.62 22.22
CA ILE A 307 9.70 -14.24 23.17
C ILE A 307 10.30 -12.88 22.82
N ASN A 308 10.64 -12.69 21.54
CA ASN A 308 11.27 -11.45 21.09
C ASN A 308 10.35 -10.24 21.24
N ARG A 309 9.02 -10.40 21.04
CA ARG A 309 8.07 -9.28 21.11
C ARG A 309 7.57 -8.98 22.52
N VAL A 310 7.46 -9.97 23.39
CA VAL A 310 7.29 -9.72 24.85
C VAL A 310 8.45 -8.86 25.35
N ALA A 311 9.67 -9.13 24.90
CA ALA A 311 10.84 -8.31 25.22
C ALA A 311 10.82 -6.88 24.61
N LEU A 312 9.98 -6.62 23.58
CA LEU A 312 9.81 -5.32 22.94
C LEU A 312 8.59 -4.52 23.48
N GLY A 313 7.95 -4.97 24.56
CA GLY A 313 6.88 -4.20 25.22
C GLY A 313 5.48 -4.40 24.64
N TYR A 314 5.26 -5.40 23.79
CA TYR A 314 3.93 -5.77 23.27
C TYR A 314 3.11 -6.62 24.26
N GLU A 315 3.37 -6.51 25.57
CA GLU A 315 2.78 -7.36 26.62
C GLU A 315 1.25 -7.33 26.61
N GLY A 316 0.64 -6.18 26.27
CA GLY A 316 -0.81 -6.05 26.15
C GLY A 316 -1.43 -6.97 25.09
N ALA A 317 -0.80 -7.08 23.92
CA ALA A 317 -1.29 -7.96 22.85
C ALA A 317 -1.15 -9.43 23.22
N PHE A 318 -0.01 -9.80 23.79
CA PHE A 318 0.19 -11.18 24.26
C PHE A 318 -0.76 -11.53 25.41
N SER A 319 -0.99 -10.62 26.35
CA SER A 319 -1.96 -10.81 27.44
C SER A 319 -3.36 -11.10 26.90
N LYS A 320 -3.81 -10.39 25.85
CA LYS A 320 -5.10 -10.66 25.19
C LYS A 320 -5.11 -12.02 24.49
N ILE A 321 -4.03 -12.41 23.82
CA ILE A 321 -3.90 -13.73 23.19
C ILE A 321 -3.95 -14.86 24.24
N PHE A 322 -3.39 -14.62 25.42
CA PHE A 322 -3.40 -15.56 26.55
C PHE A 322 -4.65 -15.47 27.43
N ALA A 323 -5.58 -14.56 27.15
CA ALA A 323 -6.75 -14.36 28.00
C ALA A 323 -7.64 -15.62 27.99
N GLY A 324 -7.90 -16.17 29.18
CA GLY A 324 -8.73 -17.38 29.35
C GLY A 324 -7.99 -18.70 29.17
N THR A 325 -6.67 -18.70 28.98
CA THR A 325 -5.84 -19.91 29.08
C THR A 325 -5.22 -20.00 30.48
N SER A 326 -4.98 -21.21 31.01
CA SER A 326 -4.21 -21.40 32.25
C SER A 326 -2.69 -21.15 32.06
N HIS A 327 -2.32 -20.51 30.96
CA HIS A 327 -1.02 -20.67 30.32
C HIS A 327 -0.49 -19.31 29.84
N SER A 328 0.44 -18.72 30.60
CA SER A 328 0.97 -17.38 30.37
C SER A 328 2.34 -17.38 29.68
N SER A 329 2.68 -18.42 28.92
CA SER A 329 4.00 -18.57 28.31
C SER A 329 3.94 -18.68 26.78
N CYS A 330 4.98 -18.18 26.12
CA CYS A 330 5.15 -18.35 24.67
C CYS A 330 5.14 -19.83 24.23
N LEU A 331 5.52 -20.75 25.12
CA LEU A 331 5.51 -22.19 24.85
C LEU A 331 4.08 -22.71 24.68
N ASP A 332 3.15 -22.14 25.44
CA ASP A 332 1.75 -22.53 25.38
C ASP A 332 1.03 -21.90 24.20
N LEU A 333 1.42 -20.68 23.80
CA LEU A 333 0.97 -20.08 22.54
C LEU A 333 1.33 -20.98 21.36
N TYR A 334 2.58 -21.44 21.31
CA TYR A 334 3.03 -22.36 20.27
C TYR A 334 2.19 -23.64 20.20
N ARG A 335 1.85 -24.23 21.36
CA ARG A 335 1.05 -25.46 21.43
C ARG A 335 -0.43 -25.26 21.07
N ASN A 336 -0.96 -24.04 21.27
CA ASN A 336 -2.38 -23.74 21.13
C ASN A 336 -2.69 -22.70 20.05
N ALA A 337 -1.71 -22.30 19.22
CA ALA A 337 -1.90 -21.34 18.13
C ALA A 337 -3.08 -21.73 17.22
N GLU A 338 -3.28 -23.03 17.09
CA GLU A 338 -4.34 -23.61 16.31
C GLU A 338 -5.75 -23.49 16.90
N SER A 339 -5.90 -23.11 18.17
CA SER A 339 -7.20 -22.96 18.83
C SER A 339 -7.69 -21.52 18.92
N VAL A 340 -6.88 -20.54 18.47
CA VAL A 340 -7.28 -19.12 18.46
C VAL A 340 -8.12 -18.83 17.21
N TYR A 341 -9.43 -18.67 17.41
CA TYR A 341 -10.40 -18.40 16.32
C TYR A 341 -10.93 -16.96 16.32
N SER A 342 -10.96 -16.29 17.47
CA SER A 342 -11.36 -14.88 17.59
C SER A 342 -10.37 -14.17 18.49
N LEU A 343 -9.95 -12.97 18.10
CA LEU A 343 -8.94 -12.20 18.81
C LEU A 343 -9.25 -10.70 18.70
N SER A 344 -9.38 -10.02 19.85
CA SER A 344 -9.44 -8.55 19.90
C SER A 344 -8.18 -8.01 20.58
N LEU A 345 -7.54 -7.10 19.85
CA LEU A 345 -6.33 -6.34 20.18
C LEU A 345 -6.59 -4.83 20.11
N LYS A 346 -7.85 -4.44 20.31
CA LYS A 346 -8.30 -3.05 20.29
C LYS A 346 -7.61 -2.20 21.35
N ASP A 347 -7.25 -0.97 20.99
CA ASP A 347 -6.67 0.05 21.88
C ASP A 347 -5.47 -0.45 22.69
N LEU A 348 -4.51 -1.04 21.98
CA LEU A 348 -3.26 -1.53 22.58
C LEU A 348 -2.04 -0.73 22.13
N LYS A 349 -2.25 0.36 21.38
CA LYS A 349 -1.19 1.22 20.82
C LYS A 349 -0.20 0.44 19.96
N LEU A 350 -0.69 -0.58 19.26
CA LEU A 350 0.11 -1.41 18.36
C LEU A 350 0.48 -0.63 17.10
N ASP A 351 1.72 -0.70 16.68
CA ASP A 351 2.22 -0.19 15.39
C ASP A 351 2.67 -1.33 14.46
N ASP A 352 2.95 -2.51 15.02
CA ASP A 352 3.35 -3.73 14.31
C ASP A 352 2.49 -4.94 14.74
N VAL A 353 1.91 -5.62 13.74
CA VAL A 353 1.10 -6.83 13.91
C VAL A 353 1.69 -8.06 13.22
N ASN A 354 2.98 -8.07 12.94
CA ASN A 354 3.65 -9.14 12.19
C ASN A 354 3.67 -10.50 12.89
N PHE A 355 3.35 -10.57 14.19
CA PHE A 355 3.11 -11.83 14.88
C PHE A 355 1.80 -12.53 14.44
N LEU A 356 0.82 -11.79 13.91
CA LEU A 356 -0.49 -12.36 13.53
C LEU A 356 -0.36 -13.42 12.43
N ARG A 357 0.68 -13.35 11.58
CA ARG A 357 0.93 -14.36 10.54
C ARG A 357 1.08 -15.79 11.05
N TYR A 358 1.27 -15.96 12.36
CA TYR A 358 1.42 -17.26 13.03
C TYR A 358 0.13 -17.78 13.67
N LEU A 359 -0.98 -17.07 13.49
CA LEU A 359 -2.30 -17.45 13.99
C LEU A 359 -3.25 -17.67 12.80
N PRO A 360 -2.94 -18.57 11.85
CA PRO A 360 -3.65 -18.70 10.57
C PRO A 360 -5.10 -19.22 10.70
N LYS A 361 -5.51 -19.63 11.90
CA LYS A 361 -6.87 -20.12 12.19
C LYS A 361 -7.82 -19.06 12.70
N ILE A 362 -7.36 -17.82 12.90
CA ILE A 362 -8.22 -16.67 13.23
C ILE A 362 -9.30 -16.51 12.15
N ARG A 363 -10.54 -16.35 12.61
CA ARG A 363 -11.73 -16.06 11.81
C ARG A 363 -12.30 -14.67 12.09
N SER A 364 -12.14 -14.16 13.30
CA SER A 364 -12.60 -12.82 13.67
C SER A 364 -11.46 -12.08 14.35
N LEU A 365 -11.03 -10.95 13.77
CA LEU A 365 -9.92 -10.15 14.24
C LEU A 365 -10.35 -8.70 14.41
N ASP A 366 -10.11 -8.16 15.60
CA ASP A 366 -10.26 -6.75 15.89
C ASP A 366 -8.89 -6.18 16.28
N ILE A 367 -8.36 -5.30 15.43
CA ILE A 367 -7.13 -4.53 15.63
C ILE A 367 -7.43 -3.02 15.59
N SER A 368 -8.67 -2.63 15.84
CA SER A 368 -9.12 -1.24 15.80
C SER A 368 -8.43 -0.36 16.86
N ASP A 369 -8.45 0.95 16.68
CA ASP A 369 -7.93 1.92 17.66
C ASP A 369 -6.44 1.70 17.99
N ASN A 370 -5.62 1.51 16.95
CA ASN A 370 -4.18 1.30 17.08
C ASN A 370 -3.40 2.28 16.17
N GLN A 371 -2.09 2.08 16.03
CA GLN A 371 -1.17 2.90 15.22
C GLN A 371 -0.63 2.10 14.02
N ILE A 372 -1.38 1.10 13.55
CA ILE A 372 -0.95 0.16 12.53
C ILE A 372 -1.01 0.85 11.17
N SER A 373 0.10 0.84 10.44
CA SER A 373 0.16 1.30 9.04
C SER A 373 0.45 0.17 8.07
N ASN A 374 1.16 -0.87 8.54
CA ASN A 374 1.52 -2.03 7.75
C ASN A 374 0.67 -3.26 8.13
N ILE A 375 -0.30 -3.58 7.27
CA ILE A 375 -1.17 -4.76 7.41
C ILE A 375 -0.73 -5.93 6.53
N TYR A 376 0.46 -5.88 5.93
CA TYR A 376 1.00 -6.99 5.14
C TYR A 376 0.95 -8.36 5.83
N PRO A 377 1.17 -8.48 7.16
CA PRO A 377 1.06 -9.76 7.85
C PRO A 377 -0.34 -10.38 7.84
N LEU A 378 -1.40 -9.62 7.55
CA LEU A 378 -2.76 -10.16 7.53
C LEU A 378 -3.00 -11.11 6.35
N ARG A 379 -2.21 -11.04 5.27
CA ARG A 379 -2.33 -11.95 4.11
C ARG A 379 -2.23 -13.44 4.46
N TYR A 380 -1.60 -13.75 5.59
CA TYR A 380 -1.40 -15.11 6.06
C TYR A 380 -2.64 -15.68 6.79
N LEU A 381 -3.66 -14.85 7.05
CA LEU A 381 -4.88 -15.22 7.77
C LEU A 381 -5.98 -15.72 6.81
N SER A 382 -5.71 -16.72 5.99
CA SER A 382 -6.64 -17.19 4.93
C SER A 382 -8.01 -17.70 5.44
N ARG A 383 -8.16 -17.87 6.76
CA ARG A 383 -9.43 -18.22 7.42
C ARG A 383 -10.22 -17.04 7.96
N LEU A 384 -9.70 -15.82 7.81
CA LEU A 384 -10.33 -14.61 8.33
C LEU A 384 -11.68 -14.37 7.64
N GLU A 385 -12.73 -14.23 8.44
CA GLU A 385 -14.11 -13.97 8.02
C GLU A 385 -14.54 -12.55 8.40
N GLU A 386 -14.05 -12.03 9.52
CA GLU A 386 -14.36 -10.70 10.06
C GLU A 386 -13.07 -9.97 10.43
N LEU A 387 -12.91 -8.74 9.95
CA LEU A 387 -11.78 -7.87 10.27
C LEU A 387 -12.27 -6.48 10.63
N ASP A 388 -11.97 -6.02 11.84
CA ASP A 388 -12.02 -4.60 12.21
C ASP A 388 -10.59 -4.08 12.34
N MET A 389 -10.25 -3.12 11.50
CA MET A 389 -8.98 -2.38 11.50
C MET A 389 -9.24 -0.87 11.44
N SER A 390 -10.40 -0.43 11.89
CA SER A 390 -10.77 0.98 11.95
C SER A 390 -9.85 1.79 12.86
N ARG A 391 -9.80 3.11 12.66
CA ARG A 391 -8.98 4.04 13.48
C ARG A 391 -7.52 3.59 13.59
N ASN A 392 -6.89 3.47 12.44
CA ASN A 392 -5.47 3.13 12.27
C ASN A 392 -4.82 4.05 11.22
N GLY A 393 -3.57 3.78 10.84
CA GLY A 393 -2.81 4.54 9.86
C GLY A 393 -2.67 3.87 8.49
N VAL A 394 -3.58 2.96 8.12
CA VAL A 394 -3.43 2.14 6.91
C VAL A 394 -3.76 2.95 5.65
N SER A 395 -2.90 2.88 4.65
CA SER A 395 -3.10 3.55 3.35
C SER A 395 -3.31 2.60 2.18
N GLN A 396 -2.95 1.33 2.35
CA GLN A 396 -2.99 0.33 1.29
C GLN A 396 -3.57 -1.00 1.80
N VAL A 397 -4.46 -1.61 1.02
CA VAL A 397 -5.20 -2.82 1.40
C VAL A 397 -4.88 -4.05 0.55
N PHE A 398 -3.79 -4.04 -0.23
CA PHE A 398 -3.41 -5.16 -1.09
C PHE A 398 -3.19 -6.47 -0.31
N ALA A 399 -2.76 -6.38 0.94
CA ALA A 399 -2.57 -7.52 1.84
C ALA A 399 -3.87 -8.31 2.12
N LEU A 400 -5.04 -7.69 1.90
CA LEU A 400 -6.34 -8.33 2.10
C LEU A 400 -6.84 -9.07 0.85
N GLY A 401 -6.22 -8.85 -0.32
CA GLY A 401 -6.71 -9.35 -1.60
C GLY A 401 -6.76 -10.88 -1.73
N GLU A 402 -6.09 -11.62 -0.84
CA GLU A 402 -6.09 -13.09 -0.78
C GLU A 402 -7.02 -13.66 0.31
N LEU A 403 -7.77 -12.81 1.02
CA LEU A 403 -8.64 -13.25 2.11
C LEU A 403 -10.01 -13.65 1.58
N ASP A 404 -10.05 -14.74 0.79
CA ASP A 404 -11.24 -15.23 0.07
C ASP A 404 -12.42 -15.63 0.97
N ARG A 405 -12.23 -15.64 2.29
CA ARG A 405 -13.27 -15.92 3.28
C ARG A 405 -13.77 -14.68 4.01
N LEU A 406 -13.16 -13.52 3.76
CA LEU A 406 -13.51 -12.27 4.41
C LEU A 406 -14.90 -11.83 3.95
N LYS A 407 -15.81 -11.72 4.91
CA LYS A 407 -17.22 -11.33 4.72
C LYS A 407 -17.49 -9.94 5.29
N THR A 408 -16.79 -9.57 6.34
CA THR A 408 -17.02 -8.31 7.03
C THR A 408 -15.69 -7.58 7.20
N LEU A 409 -15.62 -6.35 6.70
CA LEU A 409 -14.44 -5.52 6.78
C LEU A 409 -14.81 -4.12 7.27
N ASP A 410 -14.28 -3.75 8.43
CA ASP A 410 -14.29 -2.37 8.89
C ASP A 410 -12.88 -1.77 8.79
N LEU A 411 -12.76 -0.72 7.98
CA LEU A 411 -11.51 0.03 7.79
C LEU A 411 -11.75 1.55 7.89
N HIS A 412 -12.84 1.99 8.51
CA HIS A 412 -13.15 3.41 8.61
C HIS A 412 -12.10 4.18 9.43
N HIS A 413 -11.95 5.49 9.21
CA HIS A 413 -10.88 6.30 9.85
C HIS A 413 -9.48 5.70 9.62
N ASN A 414 -9.12 5.54 8.35
CA ASN A 414 -7.77 5.21 7.89
C ASN A 414 -7.38 6.18 6.75
N ASN A 415 -6.24 5.94 6.11
CA ASN A 415 -5.72 6.75 5.01
C ASN A 415 -5.83 6.03 3.65
N VAL A 416 -6.80 5.13 3.48
CA VAL A 416 -6.91 4.29 2.28
C VAL A 416 -7.34 5.12 1.08
N THR A 417 -6.66 4.94 -0.05
CA THR A 417 -6.93 5.69 -1.30
C THR A 417 -7.52 4.83 -2.42
N SER A 418 -7.47 3.50 -2.28
CA SER A 418 -8.03 2.57 -3.27
C SER A 418 -8.39 1.24 -2.64
N LEU A 419 -9.50 0.65 -3.11
CA LEU A 419 -9.99 -0.69 -2.72
C LEU A 419 -9.91 -1.70 -3.88
N SER A 420 -9.16 -1.40 -4.95
CA SER A 420 -9.07 -2.25 -6.16
C SER A 420 -8.64 -3.69 -5.86
N ALA A 421 -7.80 -3.88 -4.85
CA ALA A 421 -7.31 -5.20 -4.44
C ALA A 421 -8.40 -6.09 -3.79
N ILE A 422 -9.52 -5.52 -3.35
CA ILE A 422 -10.54 -6.25 -2.57
C ILE A 422 -11.94 -6.27 -3.21
N TYR A 423 -12.15 -5.65 -4.38
CA TYR A 423 -13.46 -5.65 -5.05
C TYR A 423 -13.99 -7.04 -5.40
N SER A 424 -13.11 -8.03 -5.54
CA SER A 424 -13.49 -9.42 -5.83
C SER A 424 -13.75 -10.27 -4.60
N LEU A 425 -13.49 -9.77 -3.38
CA LEU A 425 -13.72 -10.55 -2.17
C LEU A 425 -15.22 -10.73 -1.94
N PRO A 426 -15.65 -11.85 -1.32
CA PRO A 426 -17.06 -12.12 -1.05
C PRO A 426 -17.57 -11.36 0.18
N LEU A 427 -17.27 -10.05 0.24
CA LEU A 427 -17.72 -9.18 1.31
C LEU A 427 -19.26 -9.09 1.29
N GLN A 428 -19.84 -9.26 2.47
CA GLN A 428 -21.24 -8.96 2.74
C GLN A 428 -21.39 -7.51 3.19
N TYR A 429 -20.42 -7.02 3.96
CA TYR A 429 -20.45 -5.70 4.59
C TYR A 429 -19.07 -5.05 4.56
N ILE A 430 -19.02 -3.76 4.20
CA ILE A 430 -17.80 -2.96 4.29
C ILE A 430 -18.10 -1.56 4.85
N LYS A 431 -17.31 -1.15 5.84
CA LYS A 431 -17.28 0.22 6.39
C LYS A 431 -15.98 0.88 5.98
N ALA A 432 -16.06 1.79 5.01
CA ALA A 432 -14.88 2.45 4.41
C ALA A 432 -14.94 3.99 4.48
N TYR A 433 -15.94 4.55 5.17
CA TYR A 433 -16.06 5.99 5.34
C TYR A 433 -14.87 6.58 6.11
N ALA A 434 -14.71 7.91 6.03
CA ALA A 434 -13.57 8.61 6.63
C ALA A 434 -12.21 8.01 6.23
N ASN A 435 -12.09 7.70 4.94
CA ASN A 435 -10.84 7.41 4.23
C ASN A 435 -10.67 8.43 3.09
N LEU A 436 -9.60 8.31 2.31
CA LEU A 436 -9.35 9.10 1.11
C LEU A 436 -10.02 8.47 -0.12
N LEU A 437 -11.27 8.03 0.03
CA LEU A 437 -12.06 7.31 -0.98
C LEU A 437 -13.29 8.10 -1.39
N ASN A 438 -13.68 7.98 -2.67
CA ASN A 438 -15.01 8.37 -3.12
C ASN A 438 -16.00 7.22 -2.87
N LEU A 439 -16.87 7.34 -1.87
CA LEU A 439 -17.80 6.26 -1.50
C LEU A 439 -18.85 5.96 -2.58
N ASP A 440 -19.26 6.95 -3.37
CA ASP A 440 -20.21 6.74 -4.47
C ASP A 440 -19.57 5.86 -5.56
N GLU A 441 -18.28 6.08 -5.86
CA GLU A 441 -17.55 5.20 -6.74
C GLU A 441 -17.41 3.81 -6.12
N VAL A 442 -16.99 3.71 -4.85
CA VAL A 442 -16.79 2.43 -4.16
C VAL A 442 -18.06 1.56 -4.19
N GLN A 443 -19.22 2.14 -3.91
CA GLN A 443 -20.50 1.43 -3.96
C GLN A 443 -20.81 0.87 -5.35
N SER A 444 -20.39 1.54 -6.41
CA SER A 444 -20.58 1.06 -7.79
C SER A 444 -19.65 -0.09 -8.20
N ARG A 445 -18.53 -0.29 -7.47
CA ARG A 445 -17.51 -1.31 -7.79
C ARG A 445 -17.71 -2.64 -7.10
N PHE A 446 -18.27 -2.63 -5.89
CA PHE A 446 -18.57 -3.86 -5.18
C PHE A 446 -19.77 -4.59 -5.80
N PRO A 447 -19.82 -5.94 -5.74
CA PRO A 447 -21.00 -6.70 -6.11
C PRO A 447 -22.23 -6.17 -5.36
N THR A 448 -23.41 -6.15 -5.98
CA THR A 448 -24.66 -5.64 -5.38
C THR A 448 -25.07 -6.32 -4.07
N ALA A 449 -24.59 -7.53 -3.81
CA ALA A 449 -24.77 -8.25 -2.56
C ALA A 449 -23.93 -7.67 -1.39
N THR A 450 -22.93 -6.85 -1.69
CA THR A 450 -22.07 -6.18 -0.71
C THR A 450 -22.73 -4.88 -0.28
N LYS A 451 -23.01 -4.74 1.00
CA LYS A 451 -23.44 -3.47 1.58
C LYS A 451 -22.23 -2.61 1.91
N VAL A 452 -22.06 -1.48 1.21
CA VAL A 452 -21.09 -0.44 1.58
C VAL A 452 -21.81 0.56 2.47
N PHE A 453 -21.33 0.71 3.70
CA PHE A 453 -21.93 1.65 4.64
C PHE A 453 -21.48 3.07 4.34
N THR A 454 -22.45 3.97 4.23
CA THR A 454 -22.21 5.41 4.37
C THR A 454 -21.91 5.75 5.84
N TYR A 455 -21.31 6.93 6.05
CA TYR A 455 -21.09 7.45 7.40
C TYR A 455 -22.40 7.53 8.19
N ASP A 456 -23.46 8.03 7.54
CA ASP A 456 -24.76 8.22 8.16
C ASP A 456 -25.42 6.88 8.56
N GLU A 457 -25.36 5.87 7.70
CA GLU A 457 -25.87 4.52 8.01
C GLU A 457 -25.11 3.84 9.15
N ALA A 458 -23.79 4.04 9.22
CA ALA A 458 -22.98 3.50 10.30
C ALA A 458 -23.34 4.13 11.66
N VAL A 459 -23.64 5.44 11.67
CA VAL A 459 -24.10 6.14 12.88
C VAL A 459 -25.48 5.64 13.31
N VAL A 460 -26.40 5.43 12.37
CA VAL A 460 -27.74 4.89 12.68
C VAL A 460 -27.64 3.48 13.26
N GLU A 461 -26.79 2.61 12.68
CA GLU A 461 -26.56 1.25 13.17
C GLU A 461 -26.00 1.24 14.61
N GLU A 462 -25.01 2.08 14.90
CA GLU A 462 -24.46 2.18 16.26
C GLU A 462 -25.49 2.75 17.24
N ALA A 463 -26.29 3.72 16.83
CA ALA A 463 -27.39 4.22 17.64
C ALA A 463 -28.44 3.15 17.94
N ASP A 464 -28.84 2.35 16.95
CA ASP A 464 -29.73 1.20 17.12
C ASP A 464 -29.16 0.20 18.13
N ARG A 465 -27.87 -0.10 18.04
CA ARG A 465 -27.16 -0.95 19.00
C ARG A 465 -27.26 -0.38 20.41
N LEU A 466 -26.94 0.90 20.61
CA LEU A 466 -26.98 1.56 21.92
C LEU A 466 -28.39 1.67 22.51
N ILE A 467 -29.40 1.86 21.67
CA ILE A 467 -30.81 1.82 22.08
C ILE A 467 -31.19 0.42 22.55
N SER A 468 -30.78 -0.62 21.82
CA SER A 468 -31.06 -2.01 22.19
C SER A 468 -30.40 -2.40 23.53
N LEU A 469 -29.23 -1.81 23.81
CA LEU A 469 -28.50 -1.96 25.07
C LEU A 469 -29.02 -1.06 26.20
N GLY A 470 -30.05 -0.25 25.95
CA GLY A 470 -30.61 0.69 26.93
C GLY A 470 -29.65 1.82 27.33
N LYS A 471 -28.63 2.11 26.51
CA LYS A 471 -27.63 3.16 26.78
C LYS A 471 -28.15 4.55 26.42
N ILE A 472 -29.02 4.65 25.41
CA ILE A 472 -29.69 5.88 24.98
C ILE A 472 -31.15 5.60 24.63
N ALA A 473 -32.00 6.62 24.67
CA ALA A 473 -33.38 6.52 24.21
C ALA A 473 -33.52 6.83 22.70
N ARG A 474 -34.46 6.18 22.01
CA ARG A 474 -34.76 6.47 20.58
C ARG A 474 -35.03 7.95 20.32
N LEU A 475 -35.89 8.56 21.13
CA LEU A 475 -36.22 10.00 21.08
C LEU A 475 -35.00 10.89 21.31
N GLN A 476 -34.02 10.42 22.10
CA GLN A 476 -32.77 11.14 22.30
C GLN A 476 -31.97 11.11 21.00
N PHE A 477 -31.78 9.94 20.39
CA PHE A 477 -31.08 9.83 19.11
C PHE A 477 -31.71 10.67 18.01
N GLU A 478 -33.02 10.60 17.82
CA GLU A 478 -33.74 11.39 16.81
C GLU A 478 -33.46 12.90 16.97
N ARG A 479 -33.44 13.41 18.21
CA ARG A 479 -33.16 14.82 18.47
C ARG A 479 -31.72 15.22 18.15
N TYR A 480 -30.74 14.39 18.50
CA TYR A 480 -29.33 14.68 18.23
C TYR A 480 -28.95 14.47 16.75
N TRP A 481 -29.57 13.50 16.10
CA TRP A 481 -29.42 13.23 14.68
C TRP A 481 -29.80 14.43 13.81
N GLU A 482 -30.94 15.07 14.10
CA GLU A 482 -31.38 16.33 13.44
C GLU A 482 -30.37 17.47 13.61
N LEU A 483 -29.61 17.45 14.71
CA LEU A 483 -28.55 18.42 14.99
C LEU A 483 -27.20 18.02 14.40
N ARG A 484 -27.12 16.90 13.65
CA ARG A 484 -25.90 16.32 13.12
C ARG A 484 -24.92 15.89 14.22
N PHE A 485 -25.42 15.18 15.24
CA PHE A 485 -24.60 14.55 16.27
C PHE A 485 -24.76 13.03 16.24
N ALA A 486 -23.65 12.33 16.45
CA ALA A 486 -23.57 10.88 16.54
C ALA A 486 -23.26 10.44 17.99
N PRO A 487 -23.86 9.34 18.48
CA PRO A 487 -23.50 8.79 19.77
C PRO A 487 -22.19 8.00 19.68
N VAL A 488 -21.28 8.24 20.61
CA VAL A 488 -20.04 7.48 20.80
C VAL A 488 -20.08 6.85 22.17
N TYR A 489 -19.94 5.52 22.24
CA TYR A 489 -19.96 4.78 23.48
C TYR A 489 -18.55 4.42 23.94
N TYR A 490 -18.21 4.85 25.14
CA TYR A 490 -16.96 4.54 25.81
C TYR A 490 -17.19 3.36 26.76
N GLU A 491 -16.70 2.18 26.39
CA GLU A 491 -16.87 0.95 27.17
C GLU A 491 -16.27 1.07 28.58
N ASP A 492 -15.10 1.69 28.71
CA ASP A 492 -14.37 1.79 29.98
C ASP A 492 -15.10 2.64 31.03
N SER A 493 -15.73 3.75 30.60
CA SER A 493 -16.51 4.62 31.47
C SER A 493 -18.00 4.24 31.50
N ASN A 494 -18.43 3.36 30.61
CA ASN A 494 -19.82 3.01 30.38
C ASN A 494 -20.70 4.26 30.12
N GLN A 495 -20.18 5.20 29.31
CA GLN A 495 -20.84 6.47 28.98
C GLN A 495 -21.05 6.62 27.47
N VAL A 496 -22.12 7.34 27.11
CA VAL A 496 -22.38 7.76 25.74
C VAL A 496 -22.19 9.26 25.65
N GLU A 497 -21.28 9.69 24.78
CA GLU A 497 -21.13 11.10 24.41
C GLU A 497 -21.75 11.35 23.04
N TRP A 498 -22.20 12.59 22.81
CA TRP A 498 -22.75 13.01 21.53
C TRP A 498 -21.72 13.91 20.86
N LEU A 499 -21.11 13.43 19.79
CA LEU A 499 -20.10 14.17 19.04
C LEU A 499 -20.68 14.72 17.73
N PRO A 500 -20.27 15.92 17.29
CA PRO A 500 -20.70 16.46 16.01
C PRO A 500 -20.24 15.56 14.86
N MET A 501 -21.13 15.28 13.93
CA MET A 501 -20.87 14.58 12.67
C MET A 501 -20.16 15.55 11.73
N LEU A 502 -18.84 15.63 11.84
CA LEU A 502 -18.02 16.47 10.95
C LEU A 502 -17.99 15.85 9.54
N PRO A 503 -18.12 16.66 8.47
CA PRO A 503 -17.83 16.17 7.12
C PRO A 503 -16.36 15.72 7.06
N ALA A 504 -16.09 14.66 6.29
CA ALA A 504 -14.80 13.95 6.19
C ALA A 504 -13.56 14.80 5.81
N VAL A 505 -13.71 16.12 5.66
CA VAL A 505 -12.68 17.06 5.23
C VAL A 505 -12.05 17.85 6.39
N GLU A 506 -12.63 17.84 7.60
CA GLU A 506 -12.17 18.70 8.72
C GLU A 506 -11.36 17.99 9.81
N LEU A 507 -10.83 16.78 9.57
CA LEU A 507 -9.95 16.07 10.53
C LEU A 507 -8.47 16.10 10.12
N TYR A 508 -8.01 17.28 9.69
CA TYR A 508 -6.59 17.61 9.66
C TYR A 508 -6.35 18.87 10.47
N ASP A 509 -6.32 18.72 11.79
CA ASP A 509 -5.43 19.50 12.68
C ASP A 509 -5.14 18.70 13.97
#